data_AF-A0A9D7EUJ3-F1
#
_entry.id   AF-A0A9D7EUJ3-F1
#
_cell.length_a   1.000
_cell.length_b   1.000
_cell.length_c   1.000
_cell.angle_alpha   90.00
_cell.angle_beta   90.00
_cell.angle_gamma   90.00
#
_symmetry.space_group_name_H-M   'P 1'
#
loop_
_entity.id
_entity.type
_entity.pdbx_description
1 polymer ?
#
loop_
_entity_poly.entity_id
_entity_poly.type
_entity_poly.pdbx_seq_one_letter_code
_entity_poly.pdbx_strand_id
1 'polypeptide(L)'
;MRVLIVSYYFPPLGLAGTARPVALANFFASRGDEVFVVSVKPISYPAHDKVMESQIDPRVQVIRVGSTDPARIQHFMPMFSLKKLLGGKTKSAIASSMFPDSKIGFAPGATKAVAKLIQPDTRTLLITTSPPISSHLVGLECAESDNVTWIADFRDIWSSLPFQSDNAESQNRAENLIEHIIGKAALVTATSPNTTRFYADKYDATAKSMFLPNGYSEADFTTTSPLESNIIGIYGTLNYLIGFDRVAQWLGDFARSESQTNFSLRHIGHLDLPTLDDTLTAAGLTDRFHSTGYLPHPDAVAAIRRTAVNIVALTQDHDTSFVVPSKLWELLRAEPPLIAVLPKGNAAREILEERQFPGVWIVDDGSQLTEALKSVFESPDRFRGLRNNGHYADFEWTATFARLADRLKEIHE
;
A
#
# COMPACT_ATOMS: atom_id res chain seq x y z
N MET A 1 -16.74 -21.65 -3.68
CA MET A 1 -17.27 -20.65 -4.66
C MET A 1 -16.15 -20.31 -5.64
N ARG A 2 -16.45 -19.53 -6.69
CA ARG A 2 -15.41 -18.98 -7.57
C ARG A 2 -15.03 -17.58 -7.12
N VAL A 3 -13.73 -17.28 -7.03
CA VAL A 3 -13.22 -15.97 -6.62
C VAL A 3 -12.36 -15.41 -7.75
N LEU A 4 -12.76 -14.26 -8.28
CA LEU A 4 -12.07 -13.56 -9.37
C LEU A 4 -11.46 -12.27 -8.80
N ILE A 5 -10.13 -12.19 -8.77
CA ILE A 5 -9.41 -11.00 -8.29
C ILE A 5 -8.82 -10.26 -9.49
N VAL A 6 -9.26 -9.03 -9.73
CA VAL A 6 -8.71 -8.14 -10.76
C VAL A 6 -7.70 -7.22 -10.10
N SER A 7 -6.42 -7.50 -10.32
CA SER A 7 -5.31 -6.72 -9.81
C SER A 7 -4.31 -6.42 -10.92
N TYR A 8 -4.23 -5.15 -11.33
CA TYR A 8 -3.23 -4.72 -12.31
C TYR A 8 -1.80 -4.98 -11.79
N TYR A 9 -1.54 -4.66 -10.52
CA TYR A 9 -0.25 -4.89 -9.87
C TYR A 9 -0.27 -6.23 -9.14
N PHE A 10 0.39 -7.23 -9.73
CA PHE A 10 0.54 -8.57 -9.16
C PHE A 10 1.96 -9.07 -9.47
N PRO A 11 2.57 -9.96 -8.67
CA PRO A 11 3.88 -10.53 -8.98
C PRO A 11 3.92 -11.04 -10.42
N PRO A 12 5.05 -11.02 -11.14
CA PRO A 12 6.38 -10.71 -10.64
C PRO A 12 6.65 -9.22 -10.46
N LEU A 13 5.67 -8.30 -10.51
CA LEU A 13 5.88 -6.91 -10.09
C LEU A 13 6.12 -6.86 -8.57
N GLY A 14 7.07 -6.05 -8.08
CA GLY A 14 7.60 -6.18 -6.71
C GLY A 14 7.25 -5.07 -5.70
N LEU A 15 6.64 -3.96 -6.10
CA LEU A 15 6.35 -2.86 -5.16
C LEU A 15 5.16 -3.18 -4.23
N ALA A 16 4.96 -2.32 -3.22
CA ALA A 16 3.97 -2.49 -2.15
C ALA A 16 2.53 -2.80 -2.62
N GLY A 17 2.18 -2.41 -3.84
CA GLY A 17 0.89 -2.70 -4.46
C GLY A 17 0.63 -4.18 -4.79
N THR A 18 1.57 -5.09 -4.56
CA THR A 18 1.45 -6.51 -4.96
C THR A 18 1.16 -7.48 -3.82
N ALA A 19 1.66 -7.21 -2.61
CA ALA A 19 1.58 -8.15 -1.48
C ALA A 19 0.14 -8.45 -1.03
N ARG A 20 -0.69 -7.42 -0.86
CA ARG A 20 -2.10 -7.60 -0.42
C ARG A 20 -2.93 -8.47 -1.39
N PRO A 21 -2.92 -8.22 -2.72
CA PRO A 21 -3.61 -9.10 -3.67
C PRO A 21 -3.15 -10.57 -3.60
N VAL A 22 -1.85 -10.83 -3.37
CA VAL A 22 -1.32 -12.19 -3.20
C VAL A 22 -1.89 -12.82 -1.94
N ALA A 23 -1.84 -12.10 -0.82
CA ALA A 23 -2.39 -12.57 0.46
C ALA A 23 -3.88 -12.89 0.36
N LEU A 24 -4.64 -12.05 -0.34
CA LEU A 24 -6.08 -12.26 -0.58
C LEU A 24 -6.33 -13.52 -1.42
N ALA A 25 -5.58 -13.71 -2.51
CA ALA A 25 -5.69 -14.88 -3.37
C ALA A 25 -5.36 -16.17 -2.60
N ASN A 26 -4.26 -16.17 -1.85
CA ASN A 26 -3.84 -17.30 -1.02
C ASN A 26 -4.85 -17.61 0.09
N PHE A 27 -5.43 -16.59 0.73
CA PHE A 27 -6.47 -16.78 1.74
C PHE A 27 -7.68 -17.52 1.17
N PHE A 28 -8.23 -17.09 0.03
CA PHE A 28 -9.37 -17.79 -0.59
C PHE A 28 -8.98 -19.19 -1.09
N ALA A 29 -7.78 -19.37 -1.66
CA ALA A 29 -7.32 -20.69 -2.07
C ALA A 29 -7.19 -21.66 -0.88
N SER A 30 -6.73 -21.18 0.29
CA SER A 30 -6.61 -21.98 1.51
C SER A 30 -7.95 -22.53 2.02
N ARG A 31 -9.06 -21.84 1.70
CA ARG A 31 -10.44 -22.24 2.02
C ARG A 31 -11.02 -23.26 1.04
N GLY A 32 -10.26 -23.62 -0.01
CA GLY A 32 -10.72 -24.51 -1.08
C GLY A 32 -11.57 -23.80 -2.15
N ASP A 33 -11.58 -22.47 -2.18
CA ASP A 33 -12.25 -21.72 -3.25
C ASP A 33 -11.47 -21.81 -4.58
N GLU A 34 -12.19 -21.72 -5.69
CA GLU A 34 -11.58 -21.70 -7.03
C GLU A 34 -11.15 -20.27 -7.36
N VAL A 35 -9.85 -19.99 -7.23
CA VAL A 35 -9.31 -18.62 -7.30
C VAL A 35 -8.64 -18.35 -8.65
N PHE A 36 -9.07 -17.27 -9.30
CA PHE A 36 -8.41 -16.70 -10.48
C PHE A 36 -7.95 -15.28 -10.20
N VAL A 37 -6.74 -14.94 -10.61
CA VAL A 37 -6.22 -13.57 -10.58
C VAL A 37 -6.03 -13.08 -12.01
N VAL A 38 -6.75 -12.02 -12.39
CA VAL A 38 -6.58 -11.35 -13.70
C VAL A 38 -5.65 -10.16 -13.52
N SER A 39 -4.50 -10.22 -14.19
CA SER A 39 -3.43 -9.21 -14.09
C SER A 39 -2.82 -8.89 -15.45
N VAL A 40 -2.00 -7.84 -15.52
CA VAL A 40 -1.41 -7.37 -16.78
C VAL A 40 -0.24 -8.27 -17.20
N LYS A 41 -0.06 -8.47 -18.52
CA LYS A 41 1.17 -9.01 -19.11
C LYS A 41 2.39 -8.12 -18.78
N PRO A 42 3.64 -8.60 -18.97
CA PRO A 42 4.83 -7.84 -18.62
C PRO A 42 4.83 -6.38 -19.11
N ILE A 43 5.17 -5.45 -18.22
CA ILE A 43 5.23 -4.00 -18.44
C ILE A 43 6.60 -3.44 -18.03
N SER A 44 6.89 -2.19 -18.38
CA SER A 44 8.00 -1.44 -17.79
C SER A 44 7.63 -1.08 -16.35
N TYR A 45 8.39 -1.57 -15.37
CA TYR A 45 8.11 -1.34 -13.96
C TYR A 45 9.39 -1.33 -13.10
N PRO A 46 9.48 -0.52 -12.03
CA PRO A 46 10.73 -0.29 -11.31
C PRO A 46 11.30 -1.50 -10.57
N ALA A 47 10.46 -2.43 -10.12
CA ALA A 47 10.90 -3.56 -9.30
C ALA A 47 10.13 -4.83 -9.66
N HIS A 48 10.84 -5.96 -9.66
CA HIS A 48 10.24 -7.28 -9.88
C HIS A 48 10.61 -8.23 -8.74
N ASP A 49 9.63 -9.00 -8.23
CA ASP A 49 9.78 -9.93 -7.13
C ASP A 49 9.33 -11.34 -7.53
N LYS A 50 10.30 -12.18 -7.89
CA LYS A 50 10.07 -13.60 -8.19
C LYS A 50 9.88 -14.45 -6.93
N VAL A 51 10.36 -13.97 -5.77
CA VAL A 51 10.19 -14.68 -4.50
C VAL A 51 8.72 -14.58 -4.11
N MET A 52 8.13 -13.38 -4.18
CA MET A 52 6.69 -13.21 -3.95
C MET A 52 5.84 -13.99 -4.97
N GLU A 53 6.27 -14.07 -6.24
CA GLU A 53 5.60 -14.92 -7.23
C GLU A 53 5.61 -16.41 -6.80
N SER A 54 6.70 -16.90 -6.22
CA SER A 54 6.78 -18.28 -5.71
C SER A 54 5.96 -18.55 -4.45
N GLN A 55 5.51 -17.49 -3.76
CA GLN A 55 4.63 -17.58 -2.59
C GLN A 55 3.14 -17.66 -2.94
N ILE A 56 2.78 -17.54 -4.23
CA ILE A 56 1.40 -17.72 -4.67
C ILE A 56 1.01 -19.19 -4.48
N ASP A 57 -0.14 -19.44 -3.85
CA ASP A 57 -0.67 -20.79 -3.67
C ASP A 57 -0.83 -21.47 -5.05
N PRO A 58 -0.33 -22.72 -5.22
CA PRO A 58 -0.34 -23.39 -6.52
C PRO A 58 -1.74 -23.63 -7.11
N ARG A 59 -2.80 -23.51 -6.30
CA ARG A 59 -4.20 -23.60 -6.75
C ARG A 59 -4.71 -22.30 -7.36
N VAL A 60 -4.02 -21.18 -7.16
CA VAL A 60 -4.39 -19.87 -7.74
C VAL A 60 -4.02 -19.83 -9.21
N GLN A 61 -5.00 -19.59 -10.07
CA GLN A 61 -4.79 -19.48 -11.51
C GLN A 61 -4.59 -18.03 -11.93
N VAL A 62 -3.38 -17.67 -12.37
CA VAL A 62 -3.05 -16.31 -12.79
C VAL A 62 -3.22 -16.13 -14.31
N ILE A 63 -4.13 -15.26 -14.71
CA ILE A 63 -4.44 -14.96 -16.11
C ILE A 63 -3.85 -13.60 -16.48
N ARG A 64 -2.89 -13.60 -17.41
CA ARG A 64 -2.21 -12.39 -17.89
C ARG A 64 -2.82 -11.86 -19.18
N VAL A 65 -3.44 -10.68 -19.11
CA VAL A 65 -4.07 -10.04 -20.27
C VAL A 65 -3.16 -8.98 -20.89
N GLY A 66 -3.29 -8.79 -22.20
CA GLY A 66 -2.64 -7.66 -22.87
C GLY A 66 -3.28 -6.33 -22.46
N SER A 67 -2.53 -5.24 -22.62
CA SER A 67 -3.02 -3.89 -22.42
C SER A 67 -2.42 -2.94 -23.45
N THR A 68 -3.05 -1.79 -23.64
CA THR A 68 -2.55 -0.69 -24.49
C THR A 68 -2.04 0.49 -23.67
N ASP A 69 -1.73 0.27 -22.39
CA ASP A 69 -1.26 1.32 -21.50
C ASP A 69 0.22 1.70 -21.77
N PRO A 70 0.65 2.93 -21.41
CA PRO A 70 1.99 3.42 -21.73
C PRO A 70 3.12 2.53 -21.22
N ALA A 71 2.99 1.90 -20.05
CA ALA A 71 4.04 1.04 -19.49
C ALA A 71 4.18 -0.26 -20.28
N ARG A 72 3.08 -0.77 -20.85
CA ARG A 72 3.09 -1.94 -21.75
C ARG A 72 3.73 -1.61 -23.10
N ILE A 73 3.46 -0.43 -23.63
CA ILE A 73 4.08 0.05 -24.88
C ILE A 73 5.59 0.23 -24.68
N GLN A 74 5.99 0.89 -23.58
CA GLN A 74 7.40 1.10 -23.25
C GLN A 74 8.16 -0.23 -23.04
N HIS A 75 7.51 -1.27 -22.52
CA HIS A 75 8.12 -2.59 -22.39
C HIS A 75 8.57 -3.17 -23.74
N PHE A 76 7.77 -2.98 -24.80
CA PHE A 76 8.11 -3.46 -26.15
C PHE A 76 8.97 -2.48 -26.94
N MET A 77 8.82 -1.19 -26.70
CA MET A 77 9.59 -0.14 -27.33
C MET A 77 10.28 0.69 -26.24
N PRO A 78 11.44 0.27 -25.72
CA PRO A 78 12.11 0.95 -24.61
C PRO A 78 12.47 2.42 -24.91
N MET A 79 12.67 2.76 -26.18
CA MET A 79 12.92 4.15 -26.63
C MET A 79 11.65 5.01 -26.65
N PHE A 80 10.46 4.42 -26.53
CA PHE A 80 9.20 5.14 -26.43
C PHE A 80 9.10 5.79 -25.05
N SER A 81 9.29 7.11 -25.01
CA SER A 81 9.06 7.92 -23.82
C SER A 81 7.90 8.87 -24.07
N LEU A 82 6.76 8.59 -23.43
CA LEU A 82 5.60 9.49 -23.46
C LEU A 82 5.97 10.88 -22.92
N LYS A 83 6.93 10.96 -21.97
CA LYS A 83 7.48 12.24 -21.45
C LYS A 83 8.21 13.05 -22.53
N LYS A 84 8.87 12.41 -23.49
CA LYS A 84 9.61 13.09 -24.59
C LYS A 84 8.70 13.47 -25.77
N LEU A 85 7.61 12.73 -25.99
CA LEU A 85 6.70 12.96 -27.13
C LEU A 85 5.70 14.11 -26.87
N LEU A 86 5.45 14.42 -25.60
CA LEU A 86 4.43 15.37 -25.20
C LEU A 86 5.05 16.73 -24.83
N GLY A 87 4.90 17.72 -25.71
CA GLY A 87 5.04 19.15 -25.41
C GLY A 87 3.68 19.86 -25.52
N GLY A 88 3.43 20.89 -24.70
CA GLY A 88 2.28 21.80 -24.84
C GLY A 88 0.88 21.25 -24.52
N LYS A 89 -0.17 21.94 -25.02
CA LYS A 89 -1.62 21.68 -24.80
C LYS A 89 -2.09 20.24 -25.10
N THR A 90 -1.33 19.51 -25.91
CA THR A 90 -1.49 18.08 -26.23
C THR A 90 -1.34 17.15 -25.02
N LYS A 91 -0.62 17.57 -23.96
CA LYS A 91 -0.52 16.82 -22.69
C LYS A 91 -1.88 16.62 -22.01
N SER A 92 -2.71 17.67 -22.00
CA SER A 92 -4.02 17.63 -21.33
C SER A 92 -4.99 16.72 -22.08
N ALA A 93 -5.08 16.82 -23.41
CA ALA A 93 -5.96 15.96 -24.21
C ALA A 93 -5.60 14.46 -24.12
N ILE A 94 -4.31 14.12 -24.09
CA ILE A 94 -3.84 12.74 -23.96
C ILE A 94 -4.00 12.22 -22.53
N ALA A 95 -3.83 13.05 -21.51
CA ALA A 95 -4.15 12.66 -20.14
C ALA A 95 -5.66 12.41 -19.96
N SER A 96 -6.52 13.29 -20.51
CA SER A 96 -7.98 13.15 -20.45
C SER A 96 -8.51 11.93 -21.22
N SER A 97 -7.82 11.48 -22.27
CA SER A 97 -8.18 10.24 -22.98
C SER A 97 -7.80 8.97 -22.20
N MET A 98 -6.92 9.09 -21.21
CA MET A 98 -6.54 8.02 -20.30
C MET A 98 -7.36 8.06 -19.01
N PHE A 99 -8.63 8.45 -19.06
CA PHE A 99 -9.50 8.42 -17.89
C PHE A 99 -9.96 6.98 -17.59
N PRO A 100 -10.00 6.53 -16.31
CA PRO A 100 -9.71 7.29 -15.09
C PRO A 100 -8.22 7.41 -14.77
N ASP A 101 -7.39 6.54 -15.33
CA ASP A 101 -5.94 6.58 -15.16
C ASP A 101 -5.21 5.96 -16.35
N SER A 102 -3.88 6.13 -16.38
CA SER A 102 -3.01 5.64 -17.47
C SER A 102 -3.15 4.16 -17.80
N LYS A 103 -3.77 3.35 -16.94
CA LYS A 103 -3.97 1.91 -17.10
C LYS A 103 -5.31 1.55 -17.71
N ILE A 104 -6.10 2.50 -18.23
CA ILE A 104 -7.40 2.23 -18.87
C ILE A 104 -7.32 1.15 -19.95
N GLY A 105 -6.21 1.06 -20.69
CA GLY A 105 -5.98 0.05 -21.72
C GLY A 105 -5.93 -1.40 -21.21
N PHE A 106 -5.89 -1.62 -19.89
CA PHE A 106 -6.00 -2.94 -19.25
C PHE A 106 -7.45 -3.41 -19.13
N ALA A 107 -8.38 -2.50 -18.87
CA ALA A 107 -9.76 -2.84 -18.51
C ALA A 107 -10.46 -3.71 -19.57
N PRO A 108 -10.40 -3.43 -20.89
CA PRO A 108 -11.10 -4.24 -21.89
C PRO A 108 -10.64 -5.70 -21.94
N GLY A 109 -9.32 -5.91 -21.84
CA GLY A 109 -8.73 -7.25 -21.83
C GLY A 109 -9.10 -8.01 -20.55
N ALA A 110 -9.09 -7.33 -19.41
CA ALA A 110 -9.46 -7.90 -18.13
C ALA A 110 -10.96 -8.24 -18.06
N THR A 111 -11.85 -7.34 -18.51
CA THR A 111 -13.31 -7.59 -18.62
C THR A 111 -13.59 -8.83 -19.47
N LYS A 112 -12.96 -8.96 -20.64
CA LYS A 112 -13.13 -10.15 -21.48
C LYS A 112 -12.66 -11.43 -20.79
N ALA A 113 -11.61 -11.37 -19.97
CA ALA A 113 -11.14 -12.53 -19.21
C ALA A 113 -12.09 -12.88 -18.07
N VAL A 114 -12.51 -11.90 -17.27
CA VAL A 114 -13.46 -12.08 -16.16
C VAL A 114 -14.80 -12.62 -16.65
N ALA A 115 -15.37 -12.03 -17.71
CA ALA A 115 -16.65 -12.48 -18.28
C ALA A 115 -16.64 -13.94 -18.73
N LYS A 116 -15.49 -14.46 -19.22
CA LYS A 116 -15.34 -15.88 -19.59
C LYS A 116 -15.29 -16.82 -18.40
N LEU A 117 -14.89 -16.31 -17.23
CA LEU A 117 -14.77 -17.07 -15.99
C LEU A 117 -16.06 -17.02 -15.17
N ILE A 118 -16.97 -16.09 -15.45
CA ILE A 118 -18.30 -16.10 -14.84
C ILE A 118 -19.12 -17.23 -15.50
N GLN A 119 -19.70 -18.09 -14.67
CA GLN A 119 -20.52 -19.23 -15.11
C GLN A 119 -21.89 -19.14 -14.43
N PRO A 120 -23.02 -19.30 -15.16
CA PRO A 120 -24.35 -19.08 -14.62
C PRO A 120 -24.65 -19.86 -13.33
N ASP A 121 -24.24 -21.13 -13.28
CA ASP A 121 -24.52 -22.03 -12.14
C ASP A 121 -23.48 -21.96 -11.01
N THR A 122 -22.57 -20.97 -11.05
CA THR A 122 -21.50 -20.80 -10.06
C THR A 122 -21.57 -19.43 -9.41
N ARG A 123 -21.75 -19.40 -8.10
CA ARG A 123 -21.61 -18.17 -7.31
C ARG A 123 -20.18 -17.64 -7.43
N THR A 124 -20.08 -16.40 -7.89
CA THR A 124 -18.82 -15.74 -8.21
C THR A 124 -18.63 -14.52 -7.31
N LEU A 125 -17.53 -14.49 -6.56
CA LEU A 125 -17.06 -13.31 -5.87
C LEU A 125 -16.06 -12.57 -6.77
N LEU A 126 -16.42 -11.38 -7.24
CA LEU A 126 -15.53 -10.51 -8.02
C LEU A 126 -14.90 -9.48 -7.08
N ILE A 127 -13.58 -9.42 -7.01
CA ILE A 127 -12.85 -8.42 -6.24
C ILE A 127 -11.98 -7.62 -7.20
N THR A 128 -12.26 -6.32 -7.32
CA THR A 128 -11.42 -5.39 -8.07
C THR A 128 -10.66 -4.52 -7.08
N THR A 129 -9.34 -4.42 -7.22
CA THR A 129 -8.50 -3.64 -6.29
C THR A 129 -7.81 -2.47 -7.01
N SER A 130 -7.90 -1.28 -6.43
CA SER A 130 -7.27 -0.04 -6.91
C SER A 130 -6.19 0.45 -5.94
N PRO A 131 -5.23 1.29 -6.40
CA PRO A 131 -4.99 1.69 -7.79
C PRO A 131 -4.49 0.53 -8.68
N PRO A 132 -4.73 0.60 -10.01
CA PRO A 132 -5.45 1.66 -10.73
C PRO A 132 -6.98 1.56 -10.58
N ILE A 133 -7.68 2.69 -10.75
CA ILE A 133 -9.16 2.74 -10.75
C ILE A 133 -9.73 2.03 -11.97
N SER A 134 -8.96 1.96 -13.05
CA SER A 134 -9.27 1.14 -14.23
C SER A 134 -9.61 -0.31 -13.88
N SER A 135 -9.13 -0.87 -12.76
CA SER A 135 -9.55 -2.20 -12.29
C SER A 135 -11.04 -2.25 -11.94
N HIS A 136 -11.61 -1.19 -11.35
CA HIS A 136 -13.02 -1.14 -10.97
C HIS A 136 -13.98 -1.06 -12.16
N LEU A 137 -13.50 -0.58 -13.32
CA LEU A 137 -14.30 -0.63 -14.56
C LEU A 137 -14.63 -2.07 -14.96
N VAL A 138 -13.76 -3.03 -14.66
CA VAL A 138 -14.03 -4.45 -14.87
C VAL A 138 -15.19 -4.91 -13.98
N GLY A 139 -15.25 -4.41 -12.75
CA GLY A 139 -16.33 -4.65 -11.81
C GLY A 139 -17.67 -4.11 -12.29
N LEU A 140 -17.69 -2.85 -12.73
CA LEU A 140 -18.87 -2.20 -13.31
C LEU A 140 -19.49 -2.97 -14.48
N GLU A 141 -18.65 -3.56 -15.33
CA GLU A 141 -19.10 -4.30 -16.53
C GLU A 141 -19.50 -5.75 -16.23
N CYS A 142 -18.86 -6.39 -15.24
CA CYS A 142 -19.06 -7.82 -14.96
C CYS A 142 -20.01 -8.11 -13.80
N ALA A 143 -20.37 -7.13 -12.98
CA ALA A 143 -21.25 -7.30 -11.82
C ALA A 143 -22.75 -7.25 -12.16
N GLU A 144 -23.13 -7.19 -13.43
CA GLU A 144 -24.53 -7.14 -13.88
C GLU A 144 -25.26 -8.50 -13.75
N SER A 145 -24.55 -9.59 -13.49
CA SER A 145 -25.14 -10.94 -13.37
C SER A 145 -25.50 -11.26 -11.92
N ASP A 146 -26.70 -11.80 -11.70
CA ASP A 146 -27.23 -12.11 -10.35
C ASP A 146 -26.36 -13.08 -9.53
N ASN A 147 -25.56 -13.92 -10.19
CA ASN A 147 -24.64 -14.85 -9.53
C ASN A 147 -23.29 -14.22 -9.15
N VAL A 148 -23.10 -12.92 -9.40
CA VAL A 148 -21.86 -12.19 -9.12
C VAL A 148 -22.05 -11.24 -7.95
N THR A 149 -21.21 -11.39 -6.92
CA THR A 149 -21.08 -10.40 -5.85
C THR A 149 -19.79 -9.64 -6.02
N TRP A 150 -19.89 -8.33 -6.18
CA TRP A 150 -18.74 -7.49 -6.46
C TRP A 150 -18.28 -6.68 -5.25
N ILE A 151 -16.98 -6.80 -4.94
CA ILE A 151 -16.24 -5.95 -4.00
C ILE A 151 -15.36 -4.96 -4.76
N ALA A 152 -15.56 -3.67 -4.46
CA ALA A 152 -14.63 -2.61 -4.83
C ALA A 152 -13.65 -2.35 -3.66
N ASP A 153 -12.38 -2.77 -3.79
CA ASP A 153 -11.30 -2.54 -2.82
C ASP A 153 -10.48 -1.29 -3.19
N PHE A 154 -10.63 -0.24 -2.39
CA PHE A 154 -9.93 1.04 -2.51
C PHE A 154 -8.73 1.09 -1.57
N ARG A 155 -7.52 0.91 -2.10
CA ARG A 155 -6.31 0.94 -1.25
C ARG A 155 -5.79 2.34 -1.01
N ASP A 156 -6.02 3.25 -1.96
CA ASP A 156 -5.74 4.67 -1.83
C ASP A 156 -7.03 5.45 -2.08
N ILE A 157 -7.13 6.63 -1.49
CA ILE A 157 -8.24 7.52 -1.81
C ILE A 157 -8.01 8.15 -3.20
N TRP A 158 -9.04 8.10 -4.04
CA TRP A 158 -9.03 8.67 -5.39
C TRP A 158 -9.97 9.86 -5.51
N SER A 159 -9.60 10.79 -6.38
CA SER A 159 -10.16 12.09 -6.73
C SER A 159 -10.40 13.10 -5.62
N SER A 160 -10.13 12.77 -4.35
CA SER A 160 -10.29 13.69 -3.21
C SER A 160 -9.02 14.45 -2.84
N LEU A 161 -7.85 14.04 -3.37
CA LEU A 161 -6.57 14.65 -3.01
C LEU A 161 -6.26 15.82 -3.95
N PRO A 162 -5.79 16.98 -3.42
CA PRO A 162 -5.55 18.19 -4.20
C PRO A 162 -4.62 18.03 -5.41
N PHE A 163 -3.73 17.03 -5.40
CA PHE A 163 -2.73 16.83 -6.45
C PHE A 163 -3.21 15.98 -7.64
N GLN A 164 -4.46 15.50 -7.67
CA GLN A 164 -4.93 14.59 -8.72
C GLN A 164 -5.56 15.30 -9.93
N SER A 165 -6.14 16.49 -9.78
CA SER A 165 -6.58 17.37 -10.88
C SER A 165 -7.03 18.73 -10.36
N ASP A 166 -6.53 19.82 -10.94
CA ASP A 166 -6.99 21.19 -10.66
C ASP A 166 -8.24 21.60 -11.47
N ASN A 167 -8.69 20.76 -12.41
CA ASN A 167 -9.85 21.05 -13.27
C ASN A 167 -11.15 20.50 -12.67
N ALA A 168 -12.13 21.37 -12.42
CA ALA A 168 -13.44 21.02 -11.86
C ALA A 168 -14.20 19.98 -12.70
N GLU A 169 -14.12 20.04 -14.03
CA GLU A 169 -14.81 19.06 -14.89
C GLU A 169 -14.22 17.64 -14.71
N SER A 170 -12.90 17.55 -14.61
CA SER A 170 -12.21 16.27 -14.38
C SER A 170 -12.46 15.73 -12.97
N GLN A 171 -12.57 16.62 -11.97
CA GLN A 171 -12.99 16.26 -10.61
C GLN A 171 -14.43 15.72 -10.63
N ASN A 172 -15.39 16.44 -11.21
CA ASN A 172 -16.78 15.99 -11.32
C ASN A 172 -16.89 14.64 -12.04
N ARG A 173 -16.14 14.44 -13.14
CA ARG A 173 -16.11 13.17 -13.86
C ARG A 173 -15.59 12.02 -12.99
N ALA A 174 -14.55 12.27 -12.19
CA ALA A 174 -13.99 11.30 -11.28
C ALA A 174 -14.97 10.98 -10.13
N GLU A 175 -15.60 12.00 -9.55
CA GLU A 175 -16.61 11.86 -8.51
C GLU A 175 -17.81 11.04 -8.99
N ASN A 176 -18.33 11.33 -10.19
CA ASN A 176 -19.42 10.56 -10.81
C ASN A 176 -19.03 9.10 -11.04
N LEU A 177 -17.77 8.83 -11.41
CA LEU A 177 -17.29 7.47 -11.58
C LEU A 177 -17.23 6.74 -10.22
N ILE A 178 -16.73 7.39 -9.17
CA ILE A 178 -16.69 6.82 -7.82
C ILE A 178 -18.12 6.54 -7.34
N GLU A 179 -19.05 7.48 -7.52
CA GLU A 179 -20.46 7.31 -7.18
C GLU A 179 -21.05 6.08 -7.88
N HIS A 180 -20.74 5.90 -9.17
CA HIS A 180 -21.21 4.76 -9.93
C HIS A 180 -20.60 3.43 -9.43
N ILE A 181 -19.29 3.42 -9.11
CA ILE A 181 -18.60 2.25 -8.55
C ILE A 181 -19.20 1.88 -7.19
N ILE A 182 -19.31 2.84 -6.28
CA ILE A 182 -19.85 2.62 -4.94
C ILE A 182 -21.32 2.21 -5.03
N GLY A 183 -22.09 2.87 -5.90
CA GLY A 183 -23.50 2.59 -6.15
C GLY A 183 -23.75 1.13 -6.52
N LYS A 184 -22.93 0.57 -7.43
CA LYS A 184 -23.08 -0.80 -7.93
C LYS A 184 -22.37 -1.88 -7.12
N ALA A 185 -21.31 -1.56 -6.38
CA ALA A 185 -20.60 -2.55 -5.58
C ALA A 185 -21.50 -3.08 -4.44
N ALA A 186 -21.49 -4.40 -4.24
CA ALA A 186 -22.16 -5.03 -3.10
C ALA A 186 -21.43 -4.73 -1.77
N LEU A 187 -20.10 -4.59 -1.84
CA LEU A 187 -19.27 -4.15 -0.73
C LEU A 187 -18.16 -3.23 -1.23
N VAL A 188 -17.92 -2.16 -0.50
CA VAL A 188 -16.81 -1.23 -0.67
C VAL A 188 -15.86 -1.44 0.49
N THR A 189 -14.62 -1.82 0.19
CA THR A 189 -13.57 -1.98 1.19
C THR A 189 -12.53 -0.89 1.02
N ALA A 190 -11.97 -0.39 2.12
CA ALA A 190 -10.85 0.55 2.04
C ALA A 190 -9.77 0.26 3.08
N THR A 191 -8.51 0.57 2.77
CA THR A 191 -7.37 0.27 3.65
C THR A 191 -7.11 1.32 4.73
N SER A 192 -7.92 2.37 4.76
CA SER A 192 -7.85 3.48 5.71
C SER A 192 -9.22 3.74 6.33
N PRO A 193 -9.34 3.87 7.66
CA PRO A 193 -10.61 4.18 8.31
C PRO A 193 -11.18 5.52 7.82
N ASN A 194 -10.31 6.50 7.54
CA ASN A 194 -10.73 7.82 7.06
C ASN A 194 -11.31 7.72 5.64
N THR A 195 -10.73 6.87 4.78
CA THR A 195 -11.27 6.60 3.44
C THR A 195 -12.59 5.86 3.51
N THR A 196 -12.71 4.87 4.41
CA THR A 196 -13.97 4.15 4.66
C THR A 196 -15.08 5.11 5.08
N ARG A 197 -14.83 5.98 6.08
CA ARG A 197 -15.81 6.98 6.55
C ARG A 197 -16.15 7.98 5.45
N PHE A 198 -15.16 8.49 4.74
CA PHE A 198 -15.38 9.44 3.64
C PHE A 198 -16.32 8.87 2.57
N TYR A 199 -16.07 7.64 2.09
CA TYR A 199 -16.93 7.02 1.09
C TYR A 199 -18.31 6.64 1.65
N ALA A 200 -18.38 6.19 2.90
CA ALA A 200 -19.64 5.91 3.58
C ALA A 200 -20.53 7.17 3.66
N ASP A 201 -19.96 8.29 4.12
CA ASP A 201 -20.70 9.53 4.36
C ASP A 201 -21.03 10.26 3.04
N LYS A 202 -20.06 10.39 2.13
CA LYS A 202 -20.23 11.15 0.88
C LYS A 202 -21.24 10.51 -0.06
N TYR A 203 -21.35 9.19 -0.05
CA TYR A 203 -22.15 8.42 -1.01
C TYR A 203 -23.27 7.59 -0.36
N ASP A 204 -23.63 7.90 0.89
CA ASP A 204 -24.65 7.19 1.67
C ASP A 204 -24.48 5.66 1.64
N ALA A 205 -23.23 5.22 1.82
CA ALA A 205 -22.78 3.85 1.59
C ALA A 205 -22.36 3.13 2.88
N THR A 206 -22.77 3.62 4.05
CA THR A 206 -22.38 3.09 5.37
C THR A 206 -22.63 1.59 5.48
N ALA A 207 -23.81 1.10 5.09
CA ALA A 207 -24.17 -0.31 5.18
C ALA A 207 -23.31 -1.22 4.29
N LYS A 208 -22.66 -0.69 3.25
CA LYS A 208 -21.80 -1.46 2.34
C LYS A 208 -20.33 -1.05 2.42
N SER A 209 -19.94 -0.23 3.39
CA SER A 209 -18.55 0.21 3.56
C SER A 209 -17.88 -0.57 4.69
N MET A 210 -16.67 -1.08 4.43
CA MET A 210 -15.90 -1.84 5.41
C MET A 210 -14.45 -1.37 5.44
N PHE A 211 -13.95 -1.10 6.64
CA PHE A 211 -12.51 -0.91 6.84
C PHE A 211 -11.81 -2.27 6.77
N LEU A 212 -10.96 -2.43 5.75
CA LEU A 212 -10.18 -3.63 5.50
C LEU A 212 -8.71 -3.24 5.34
N PRO A 213 -7.96 -3.08 6.45
CA PRO A 213 -6.61 -2.54 6.42
C PRO A 213 -5.66 -3.39 5.58
N ASN A 214 -4.54 -2.81 5.18
CA ASN A 214 -3.35 -3.61 4.87
C ASN A 214 -2.93 -4.43 6.12
N GLY A 215 -1.95 -5.30 5.97
CA GLY A 215 -1.60 -6.21 7.05
C GLY A 215 -0.25 -6.86 6.83
N TYR A 216 -0.01 -7.92 7.56
CA TYR A 216 1.20 -8.74 7.48
C TYR A 216 0.85 -10.23 7.56
N SER A 217 1.82 -11.09 7.25
CA SER A 217 1.72 -12.54 7.44
C SER A 217 2.60 -12.98 8.61
N GLU A 218 2.05 -13.74 9.55
CA GLU A 218 2.84 -14.31 10.67
C GLU A 218 3.97 -15.23 10.18
N ALA A 219 3.81 -15.86 9.02
CA ALA A 219 4.83 -16.71 8.41
C ALA A 219 6.16 -15.96 8.17
N ASP A 220 6.11 -14.64 7.97
CA ASP A 220 7.29 -13.80 7.69
C ASP A 220 8.14 -13.55 8.95
N PHE A 221 7.60 -13.81 10.15
CA PHE A 221 8.22 -13.47 11.44
C PHE A 221 8.68 -14.70 12.24
N THR A 222 8.74 -15.87 11.60
CA THR A 222 9.06 -17.15 12.24
C THR A 222 10.53 -17.34 12.63
N THR A 223 11.45 -16.61 12.00
CA THR A 223 12.89 -16.69 12.30
C THR A 223 13.28 -15.73 13.42
N THR A 224 14.44 -15.89 14.05
CA THR A 224 15.00 -14.85 14.94
C THR A 224 16.04 -14.02 14.20
N SER A 225 16.06 -12.70 14.41
CA SER A 225 17.03 -11.79 13.79
C SER A 225 17.99 -11.17 14.82
N PRO A 226 19.31 -11.17 14.57
CA PRO A 226 20.27 -10.51 15.46
C PRO A 226 20.04 -8.99 15.47
N LEU A 227 20.28 -8.34 16.61
CA LEU A 227 20.12 -6.89 16.74
C LEU A 227 21.33 -6.14 16.18
N GLU A 228 21.09 -5.15 15.35
CA GLU A 228 22.01 -4.10 14.95
C GLU A 228 21.63 -2.83 15.74
N SER A 229 22.17 -2.71 16.95
CA SER A 229 21.75 -1.75 17.98
C SER A 229 21.99 -0.27 17.64
N ASN A 230 22.67 0.00 16.51
CA ASN A 230 22.98 1.34 16.03
C ASN A 230 22.20 1.73 14.76
N ILE A 231 21.25 0.92 14.30
CA ILE A 231 20.55 1.17 13.02
C ILE A 231 19.15 1.73 13.26
N ILE A 232 18.87 2.86 12.61
CA ILE A 232 17.53 3.43 12.47
C ILE A 232 17.02 3.08 11.06
N GLY A 233 15.89 2.38 10.99
CA GLY A 233 15.34 1.88 9.73
C GLY A 233 14.22 2.74 9.16
N ILE A 234 14.26 2.99 7.85
CA ILE A 234 13.21 3.67 7.06
C ILE A 234 12.89 2.77 5.86
N TYR A 235 11.62 2.42 5.66
CA TYR A 235 11.24 1.39 4.70
C TYR A 235 10.10 1.83 3.80
N GLY A 236 10.17 1.42 2.53
CA GLY A 236 9.19 1.75 1.51
C GLY A 236 9.74 2.76 0.50
N THR A 237 8.86 3.31 -0.32
CA THR A 237 9.26 4.34 -1.27
C THR A 237 9.49 5.65 -0.52
N LEU A 238 10.70 6.20 -0.61
CA LEU A 238 11.00 7.54 -0.10
C LEU A 238 10.56 8.57 -1.14
N ASN A 239 9.46 9.27 -0.87
CA ASN A 239 8.92 10.33 -1.72
C ASN A 239 8.46 11.53 -0.89
N TYR A 240 7.91 12.55 -1.55
CA TYR A 240 7.46 13.78 -0.92
C TYR A 240 6.35 13.58 0.14
N LEU A 241 5.55 12.50 0.07
CA LEU A 241 4.51 12.21 1.06
C LEU A 241 5.09 11.76 2.41
N ILE A 242 6.35 11.31 2.44
CA ILE A 242 7.02 10.89 3.67
C ILE A 242 7.43 12.10 4.53
N GLY A 243 7.71 13.25 3.93
CA GLY A 243 8.24 14.42 4.66
C GLY A 243 9.62 14.16 5.26
N PHE A 244 10.49 13.48 4.51
CA PHE A 244 11.80 13.03 5.01
C PHE A 244 12.74 14.20 5.35
N ASP A 245 12.56 15.36 4.74
CA ASP A 245 13.28 16.60 5.03
C ASP A 245 13.21 16.98 6.52
N ARG A 246 12.01 16.93 7.11
CA ARG A 246 11.83 17.18 8.54
C ARG A 246 12.47 16.11 9.41
N VAL A 247 12.27 14.85 9.05
CA VAL A 247 12.83 13.72 9.80
C VAL A 247 14.36 13.78 9.78
N ALA A 248 14.95 14.09 8.62
CA ALA A 248 16.38 14.28 8.44
C ALA A 248 16.90 15.46 9.27
N GLN A 249 16.18 16.59 9.29
CA GLN A 249 16.54 17.72 10.15
C GLN A 249 16.63 17.31 11.62
N TRP A 250 15.60 16.65 12.15
CA TRP A 250 15.56 16.22 13.56
C TRP A 250 16.64 15.17 13.89
N LEU A 251 16.89 14.24 12.98
CA LEU A 251 17.98 13.26 13.11
C LEU A 251 19.36 13.93 13.07
N GLY A 252 19.52 14.99 12.27
CA GLY A 252 20.74 15.81 12.23
C GLY A 252 20.94 16.59 13.53
N ASP A 253 19.89 17.15 14.11
CA ASP A 253 19.92 17.81 15.42
C ASP A 253 20.30 16.81 16.53
N PHE A 254 19.70 15.62 16.51
CA PHE A 254 20.05 14.52 17.42
C PHE A 254 21.52 14.11 17.30
N ALA A 255 22.05 13.97 16.07
CA ALA A 255 23.45 13.62 15.86
C ALA A 255 24.42 14.68 16.40
N ARG A 256 24.01 15.96 16.42
CA ARG A 256 24.80 17.06 16.98
C ARG A 256 24.73 17.10 18.51
N SER A 257 23.54 16.93 19.10
CA SER A 257 23.35 17.01 20.55
C SER A 257 23.86 15.76 21.27
N GLU A 258 23.70 14.58 20.69
CA GLU A 258 24.10 13.29 21.24
C GLU A 258 25.33 12.74 20.50
N SER A 259 26.38 13.56 20.38
CA SER A 259 27.59 13.29 19.57
C SER A 259 28.33 11.98 19.86
N GLN A 260 28.12 11.40 21.05
CA GLN A 260 28.71 10.10 21.43
C GLN A 260 27.89 8.91 20.92
N THR A 261 26.64 9.13 20.51
CA THR A 261 25.76 8.10 19.98
C THR A 261 26.09 7.86 18.51
N ASN A 262 26.67 6.71 18.21
CA ASN A 262 26.92 6.31 16.83
C ASN A 262 25.69 5.60 16.25
N PHE A 263 25.11 6.13 15.18
CA PHE A 263 24.02 5.48 14.45
C PHE A 263 24.16 5.61 12.93
N SER A 264 23.52 4.68 12.23
CA SER A 264 23.35 4.68 10.77
C SER A 264 21.87 4.65 10.41
N LEU A 265 21.51 5.34 9.33
CA LEU A 265 20.18 5.30 8.73
C LEU A 265 20.19 4.25 7.62
N ARG A 266 19.31 3.26 7.71
CA ARG A 266 19.10 2.27 6.66
C ARG A 266 17.79 2.54 5.95
N HIS A 267 17.87 2.80 4.66
CA HIS A 267 16.72 2.87 3.77
C HIS A 267 16.61 1.61 2.90
N ILE A 268 15.42 1.01 2.85
CA ILE A 268 15.11 -0.10 1.94
C ILE A 268 13.83 0.22 1.18
N GLY A 269 13.96 0.32 -0.14
CA GLY A 269 12.86 0.65 -1.04
C GLY A 269 13.29 1.51 -2.21
N HIS A 270 12.31 2.06 -2.91
CA HIS A 270 12.55 2.91 -4.07
C HIS A 270 12.80 4.36 -3.65
N LEU A 271 13.78 5.03 -4.26
CA LEU A 271 14.02 6.46 -4.05
C LEU A 271 13.29 7.25 -5.13
N ASP A 272 12.28 8.01 -4.72
CA ASP A 272 11.52 8.95 -5.55
C ASP A 272 11.47 10.33 -4.87
N LEU A 273 12.65 10.78 -4.44
CA LEU A 273 12.85 12.05 -3.75
C LEU A 273 14.07 12.77 -4.35
N PRO A 274 13.89 13.61 -5.39
CA PRO A 274 15.00 14.29 -6.06
C PRO A 274 15.85 15.20 -5.16
N THR A 275 15.29 15.68 -4.04
CA THR A 275 15.94 16.58 -3.08
C THR A 275 16.72 15.85 -1.99
N LEU A 276 16.87 14.52 -2.08
CA LEU A 276 17.45 13.70 -1.02
C LEU A 276 18.89 14.10 -0.67
N ASP A 277 19.76 14.29 -1.67
CA ASP A 277 21.17 14.59 -1.43
C ASP A 277 21.36 15.95 -0.73
N ASP A 278 20.60 16.96 -1.15
CA ASP A 278 20.59 18.29 -0.53
C ASP A 278 20.07 18.22 0.91
N THR A 279 19.01 17.43 1.14
CA THR A 279 18.42 17.20 2.47
C THR A 279 19.40 16.53 3.41
N LEU A 280 20.08 15.47 2.97
CA LEU A 280 21.08 14.76 3.77
C LEU A 280 22.29 15.65 4.07
N THR A 281 22.74 16.42 3.09
CA THR A 281 23.87 17.35 3.26
C THR A 281 23.53 18.46 4.26
N ALA A 282 22.36 19.08 4.14
CA ALA A 282 21.90 20.12 5.06
C ALA A 282 21.73 19.59 6.50
N ALA A 283 21.30 18.35 6.66
CA ALA A 283 21.16 17.71 7.95
C ALA A 283 22.50 17.21 8.55
N GLY A 284 23.56 17.06 7.75
CA GLY A 284 24.82 16.44 8.16
C GLY A 284 24.72 14.91 8.28
N LEU A 285 23.91 14.28 7.43
CA LEU A 285 23.58 12.85 7.48
C LEU A 285 24.09 12.06 6.27
N THR A 286 24.80 12.70 5.33
CA THR A 286 25.31 12.08 4.09
C THR A 286 26.07 10.77 4.37
N ASP A 287 27.01 10.79 5.32
CA ASP A 287 27.81 9.60 5.66
C ASP A 287 27.09 8.59 6.56
N ARG A 288 25.88 8.93 7.05
CA ARG A 288 25.06 8.06 7.90
C ARG A 288 23.96 7.35 7.11
N PHE A 289 23.62 7.81 5.92
CA PHE A 289 22.49 7.29 5.14
C PHE A 289 22.92 6.23 4.14
N HIS A 290 22.34 5.04 4.27
CA HIS A 290 22.59 3.90 3.39
C HIS A 290 21.29 3.37 2.82
N SER A 291 21.12 3.51 1.50
CA SER A 291 19.99 2.94 0.77
C SER A 291 20.42 1.66 0.05
N THR A 292 19.70 0.56 0.26
CA THR A 292 19.94 -0.70 -0.46
C THR A 292 19.19 -0.78 -1.79
N GLY A 293 18.29 0.15 -2.05
CA GLY A 293 17.27 0.00 -3.09
C GLY A 293 16.21 -1.02 -2.72
N TYR A 294 15.51 -1.54 -3.72
CA TYR A 294 14.49 -2.58 -3.55
C TYR A 294 15.12 -3.92 -3.10
N LEU A 295 14.53 -4.55 -2.09
CA LEU A 295 14.85 -5.92 -1.70
C LEU A 295 13.61 -6.82 -1.85
N PRO A 296 13.80 -8.11 -2.17
CA PRO A 296 12.74 -9.10 -2.06
C PRO A 296 12.09 -9.06 -0.69
N HIS A 297 10.79 -9.35 -0.64
CA HIS A 297 9.99 -9.18 0.57
C HIS A 297 10.56 -9.87 1.84
N PRO A 298 11.02 -11.15 1.81
CA PRO A 298 11.60 -11.79 3.00
C PRO A 298 12.87 -11.09 3.52
N ASP A 299 13.72 -10.58 2.62
CA ASP A 299 14.94 -9.87 3.00
C ASP A 299 14.62 -8.51 3.63
N ALA A 300 13.59 -7.84 3.10
CA ALA A 300 13.09 -6.59 3.68
C ALA A 300 12.53 -6.82 5.09
N VAL A 301 11.73 -7.88 5.30
CA VAL A 301 11.23 -8.24 6.65
C VAL A 301 12.38 -8.55 7.60
N ALA A 302 13.35 -9.35 7.17
CA ALA A 302 14.52 -9.67 7.98
C ALA A 302 15.28 -8.40 8.39
N ALA A 303 15.44 -7.42 7.49
CA ALA A 303 16.14 -6.17 7.77
C ALA A 303 15.40 -5.29 8.79
N ILE A 304 14.06 -5.18 8.71
CA ILE A 304 13.24 -4.42 9.67
C ILE A 304 13.42 -4.93 11.09
N ARG A 305 13.58 -6.24 11.25
CA ARG A 305 13.71 -6.89 12.56
C ARG A 305 15.10 -6.77 13.17
N ARG A 306 16.10 -6.39 12.36
CA ARG A 306 17.49 -6.24 12.80
C ARG A 306 17.79 -4.84 13.32
N THR A 307 16.93 -3.84 13.10
CA THR A 307 17.21 -2.47 13.51
C THR A 307 16.99 -2.23 15.00
N ALA A 308 17.63 -1.18 15.52
CA ALA A 308 17.40 -0.69 16.88
C ALA A 308 16.02 -0.06 17.01
N VAL A 309 15.60 0.71 15.99
CA VAL A 309 14.31 1.39 15.92
C VAL A 309 13.94 1.62 14.45
N ASN A 310 12.64 1.64 14.17
CA ASN A 310 12.09 1.96 12.86
C ASN A 310 11.37 3.31 12.91
N ILE A 311 11.41 4.06 11.82
CA ILE A 311 10.65 5.30 11.66
C ILE A 311 9.62 5.13 10.55
N VAL A 312 8.39 5.52 10.84
CA VAL A 312 7.34 5.75 9.84
C VAL A 312 6.96 7.21 9.88
N ALA A 313 6.88 7.85 8.72
CA ALA A 313 6.63 9.28 8.64
C ALA A 313 5.68 9.62 7.48
N LEU A 314 4.89 10.67 7.69
CA LEU A 314 4.10 11.34 6.67
C LEU A 314 4.25 12.85 6.82
N THR A 315 4.30 13.57 5.69
CA THR A 315 4.37 15.03 5.71
C THR A 315 3.04 15.66 6.14
N GLN A 316 3.13 16.84 6.74
CA GLN A 316 1.99 17.73 6.98
C GLN A 316 1.80 18.77 5.87
N ASP A 317 2.75 18.86 4.92
CA ASP A 317 2.74 19.85 3.84
C ASP A 317 1.76 19.47 2.71
N HIS A 318 1.26 18.24 2.76
CA HIS A 318 0.21 17.71 1.90
C HIS A 318 -0.87 17.05 2.75
N ASP A 319 -2.08 16.96 2.20
CA ASP A 319 -3.15 16.19 2.83
C ASP A 319 -2.82 14.70 2.79
N THR A 320 -2.28 14.21 3.91
CA THR A 320 -2.03 12.79 4.16
C THR A 320 -3.08 12.19 5.07
N SER A 321 -4.20 12.88 5.36
CA SER A 321 -5.19 12.45 6.35
C SER A 321 -5.76 11.04 6.09
N PHE A 322 -5.84 10.65 4.82
CA PHE A 322 -6.33 9.34 4.40
C PHE A 322 -5.26 8.24 4.34
N VAL A 323 -3.98 8.59 4.39
CA VAL A 323 -2.89 7.65 4.09
C VAL A 323 -2.58 6.78 5.30
N VAL A 324 -2.64 5.46 5.11
CA VAL A 324 -2.07 4.47 6.03
C VAL A 324 -0.91 3.77 5.31
N PRO A 325 0.35 4.03 5.68
CA PRO A 325 1.50 3.40 5.04
C PRO A 325 1.37 1.87 5.12
N SER A 326 1.42 1.18 3.98
CA SER A 326 1.26 -0.29 3.94
C SER A 326 2.32 -1.01 4.78
N LYS A 327 3.51 -0.43 4.90
CA LYS A 327 4.63 -0.97 5.69
C LYS A 327 4.41 -0.89 7.21
N LEU A 328 3.46 -0.05 7.67
CA LEU A 328 3.18 0.16 9.09
C LEU A 328 2.94 -1.16 9.83
N TRP A 329 2.20 -2.09 9.22
CA TRP A 329 1.80 -3.34 9.86
C TRP A 329 2.98 -4.27 10.11
N GLU A 330 3.90 -4.36 9.15
CA GLU A 330 5.13 -5.13 9.32
C GLU A 330 6.07 -4.45 10.33
N LEU A 331 6.15 -3.11 10.35
CA LEU A 331 6.93 -2.36 11.35
C LEU A 331 6.40 -2.55 12.77
N LEU A 332 5.07 -2.56 12.93
CA LEU A 332 4.39 -2.86 14.18
C LEU A 332 4.66 -4.29 14.61
N ARG A 333 4.58 -5.26 13.69
CA ARG A 333 4.82 -6.68 13.99
C ARG A 333 6.30 -7.02 14.25
N ALA A 334 7.25 -6.30 13.65
CA ALA A 334 8.65 -6.70 13.57
C ALA A 334 9.42 -6.88 14.89
N GLU A 335 8.88 -6.41 16.02
CA GLU A 335 9.47 -6.32 17.36
C GLU A 335 10.26 -5.04 17.66
N PRO A 336 11.19 -4.52 16.82
CA PRO A 336 11.87 -3.27 17.14
C PRO A 336 10.91 -2.10 17.34
N PRO A 337 11.23 -1.19 18.27
CA PRO A 337 10.46 0.00 18.56
C PRO A 337 10.15 0.81 17.28
N LEU A 338 9.00 1.49 17.28
CA LEU A 338 8.55 2.32 16.17
C LEU A 338 8.40 3.76 16.64
N ILE A 339 9.02 4.69 15.93
CA ILE A 339 8.76 6.12 16.07
C ILE A 339 7.89 6.55 14.88
N ALA A 340 6.72 7.08 15.16
CA ALA A 340 5.73 7.52 14.20
C ALA A 340 5.69 9.05 14.16
N VAL A 341 6.13 9.61 13.04
CA VAL A 341 6.06 11.05 12.74
C VAL A 341 4.86 11.27 11.82
N LEU A 342 3.67 11.32 12.40
CA LEU A 342 2.41 11.36 11.64
C LEU A 342 1.62 12.62 12.00
N PRO A 343 1.09 13.38 11.01
CA PRO A 343 0.29 14.57 11.28
C PRO A 343 -0.96 14.27 12.11
N LYS A 344 -1.44 15.27 12.86
CA LYS A 344 -2.74 15.17 13.55
C LYS A 344 -3.88 15.01 12.53
N GLY A 345 -4.86 14.17 12.86
CA GLY A 345 -5.98 13.84 11.95
C GLY A 345 -5.61 12.85 10.82
N ASN A 346 -4.39 12.31 10.81
CA ASN A 346 -4.03 11.21 9.92
C ASN A 346 -4.59 9.87 10.41
N ALA A 347 -5.12 9.08 9.48
CA ALA A 347 -5.72 7.77 9.75
C ALA A 347 -4.77 6.77 10.46
N ALA A 348 -3.49 6.72 10.07
CA ALA A 348 -2.52 5.86 10.73
C ALA A 348 -2.23 6.34 12.16
N ARG A 349 -2.17 7.66 12.39
CA ARG A 349 -2.02 8.22 13.74
C ARG A 349 -3.21 7.86 14.63
N GLU A 350 -4.44 8.03 14.14
CA GLU A 350 -5.67 7.66 14.87
C GLU A 350 -5.61 6.20 15.32
N ILE A 351 -5.22 5.28 14.43
CA ILE A 351 -5.07 3.85 14.76
C ILE A 351 -4.02 3.63 15.86
N LEU A 352 -2.87 4.30 15.78
CA LEU A 352 -1.81 4.14 16.78
C LEU A 352 -2.22 4.71 18.16
N GLU A 353 -2.93 5.84 18.18
CA GLU A 353 -3.44 6.47 19.41
C GLU A 353 -4.55 5.63 20.06
N GLU A 354 -5.48 5.09 19.26
CA GLU A 354 -6.59 4.25 19.76
C GLU A 354 -6.07 2.92 20.32
N ARG A 355 -5.14 2.27 19.62
CA ARG A 355 -4.68 0.91 19.96
C ARG A 355 -3.54 0.88 20.97
N GLN A 356 -2.82 1.99 21.16
CA GLN A 356 -1.75 2.13 22.15
C GLN A 356 -0.71 0.99 22.10
N PHE A 357 -0.23 0.67 20.91
CA PHE A 357 0.72 -0.43 20.70
C PHE A 357 1.99 -0.27 21.56
N PRO A 358 2.46 -1.32 22.26
CA PRO A 358 3.68 -1.26 23.05
C PRO A 358 4.93 -1.01 22.18
N GLY A 359 5.82 -0.15 22.67
CA GLY A 359 7.05 0.22 21.98
C GLY A 359 6.78 1.05 20.72
N VAL A 360 5.72 1.87 20.73
CA VAL A 360 5.44 2.87 19.69
C VAL A 360 5.44 4.26 20.33
N TRP A 361 6.21 5.18 19.76
CA TRP A 361 6.18 6.61 20.10
C TRP A 361 5.55 7.36 18.95
N ILE A 362 4.53 8.17 19.25
CA ILE A 362 3.98 9.13 18.31
C ILE A 362 4.60 10.47 18.67
N VAL A 363 5.31 11.08 17.73
CA VAL A 363 6.09 12.30 17.98
C VAL A 363 5.61 13.45 17.09
N ASP A 364 5.52 14.63 17.68
CA ASP A 364 5.08 15.87 17.05
C ASP A 364 6.25 16.82 16.74
N ASP A 365 7.41 16.65 17.40
CA ASP A 365 8.58 17.51 17.26
C ASP A 365 9.92 16.76 17.47
N GLY A 366 11.02 17.45 17.14
CA GLY A 366 12.37 16.91 17.24
C GLY A 366 12.85 16.63 18.67
N SER A 367 12.27 17.27 19.68
CA SER A 367 12.62 17.01 21.09
C SER A 367 12.07 15.67 21.54
N GLN A 368 10.82 15.35 21.17
CA GLN A 368 10.20 14.05 21.43
C GLN A 368 10.89 12.93 20.66
N LEU A 369 11.29 13.18 19.39
CA LEU A 369 12.11 12.23 18.63
C LEU A 369 13.44 11.96 19.32
N THR A 370 14.11 13.01 19.82
CA THR A 370 15.38 12.89 20.56
C THR A 370 15.20 12.05 21.82
N GLU A 371 14.17 12.31 22.62
CA GLU A 371 13.88 11.55 23.84
C GLU A 371 13.60 10.07 23.53
N ALA A 372 12.81 9.78 22.49
CA ALA A 372 12.54 8.42 22.05
C ALA A 372 13.82 7.70 21.62
N LEU A 373 14.68 8.34 20.81
CA LEU A 373 15.95 7.75 20.38
C LEU A 373 16.90 7.50 21.55
N LYS A 374 17.02 8.41 22.52
CA LYS A 374 17.83 8.19 23.73
C LYS A 374 17.36 6.96 24.50
N SER A 375 16.04 6.86 24.74
CA SER A 375 15.44 5.72 25.43
C SER A 375 15.74 4.38 24.72
N VAL A 376 15.70 4.38 23.38
CA VAL A 376 16.06 3.19 22.58
C VAL A 376 17.55 2.87 22.70
N PHE A 377 18.45 3.83 22.49
CA PHE A 377 19.89 3.57 22.46
C PHE A 377 20.49 3.27 23.84
N GLU A 378 19.90 3.79 24.91
CA GLU A 378 20.29 3.46 26.30
C GLU A 378 19.90 2.03 26.70
N SER A 379 18.85 1.46 26.09
CA SER A 379 18.38 0.10 26.42
C SER A 379 17.73 -0.62 25.23
N PRO A 380 18.52 -1.01 24.20
CA PRO A 380 17.98 -1.58 22.96
C PRO A 380 17.20 -2.89 23.19
N ASP A 381 17.65 -3.72 24.13
CA ASP A 381 17.04 -5.02 24.44
C ASP A 381 15.73 -4.90 25.22
N ARG A 382 15.48 -3.77 25.90
CA ARG A 382 14.25 -3.54 26.70
C ARG A 382 12.98 -3.70 25.86
N PHE A 383 13.07 -3.40 24.58
CA PHE A 383 11.92 -3.36 23.68
C PHE A 383 11.69 -4.68 22.93
N ARG A 384 12.64 -5.62 23.01
CA ARG A 384 12.47 -6.96 22.41
C ARG A 384 11.50 -7.79 23.24
N GLY A 385 10.53 -8.43 22.58
CA GLY A 385 9.52 -9.27 23.22
C GLY A 385 8.34 -8.55 23.89
N LEU A 386 8.32 -7.21 23.91
CA LEU A 386 7.18 -6.42 24.43
C LEU A 386 5.88 -6.62 23.62
N ARG A 387 5.98 -7.14 22.40
CA ARG A 387 4.90 -7.11 21.40
C ARG A 387 4.05 -8.39 21.31
N ASN A 388 4.11 -9.26 22.31
CA ASN A 388 3.30 -10.50 22.36
C ASN A 388 1.84 -10.29 22.82
N ASN A 389 1.37 -9.03 22.91
CA ASN A 389 0.00 -8.70 23.28
C ASN A 389 -0.91 -8.70 22.04
N GLY A 390 -2.08 -9.36 22.13
CA GLY A 390 -2.97 -9.68 21.00
C GLY A 390 -3.49 -8.53 20.13
N HIS A 391 -3.14 -7.27 20.40
CA HIS A 391 -3.54 -6.10 19.60
C HIS A 391 -3.06 -6.14 18.15
N TYR A 392 -1.97 -6.87 17.86
CA TYR A 392 -1.44 -7.00 16.50
C TYR A 392 -2.14 -8.07 15.65
N ALA A 393 -2.80 -9.04 16.29
CA ALA A 393 -3.45 -10.16 15.60
C ALA A 393 -4.62 -9.70 14.71
N ASP A 394 -5.27 -8.58 15.08
CA ASP A 394 -6.36 -7.98 14.31
C ASP A 394 -5.93 -7.58 12.88
N PHE A 395 -4.63 -7.37 12.66
CA PHE A 395 -4.04 -6.92 11.38
C PHE A 395 -3.23 -8.01 10.68
N GLU A 396 -3.24 -9.24 11.20
CA GLU A 396 -2.83 -10.40 10.41
C GLU A 396 -3.79 -10.57 9.23
N TRP A 397 -3.26 -10.85 8.03
CA TRP A 397 -4.11 -11.02 6.85
C TRP A 397 -5.14 -12.13 7.01
N THR A 398 -4.78 -13.25 7.64
CA THR A 398 -5.70 -14.36 7.90
C THR A 398 -6.93 -13.90 8.69
N ALA A 399 -6.72 -13.21 9.81
CA ALA A 399 -7.79 -12.67 10.64
C ALA A 399 -8.59 -11.58 9.91
N THR A 400 -7.89 -10.69 9.19
CA THR A 400 -8.51 -9.59 8.45
C THR A 400 -9.43 -10.08 7.33
N PHE A 401 -9.00 -11.06 6.55
CA PHE A 401 -9.80 -11.63 5.47
C PHE A 401 -10.85 -12.63 5.96
N ALA A 402 -10.68 -13.23 7.15
CA ALA A 402 -11.76 -13.96 7.81
C ALA A 402 -12.97 -13.05 8.09
N ARG A 403 -12.74 -11.85 8.64
CA ARG A 403 -13.80 -10.84 8.84
C ARG A 403 -14.46 -10.43 7.53
N LEU A 404 -13.69 -10.30 6.44
CA LEU A 404 -14.25 -10.06 5.10
C LEU A 404 -15.18 -11.20 4.68
N ALA A 405 -14.75 -12.45 4.87
CA ALA A 405 -15.54 -13.60 4.51
C ALA A 405 -16.82 -13.75 5.34
N ASP A 406 -16.79 -13.34 6.61
CA ASP A 406 -17.98 -13.31 7.46
C ASP A 406 -18.95 -12.21 7.02
N ARG A 407 -18.45 -11.01 6.72
CA ARG A 407 -19.27 -9.93 6.13
C ARG A 407 -19.92 -10.35 4.81
N LEU A 408 -19.23 -11.17 4.01
CA LEU A 408 -19.79 -11.71 2.77
C LEU A 408 -20.91 -12.72 3.01
N LYS A 409 -20.93 -13.47 4.12
CA LYS A 409 -22.06 -14.35 4.42
C LYS A 409 -23.32 -13.54 4.69
N GLU A 410 -23.20 -12.47 5.49
CA GLU A 410 -24.29 -11.55 5.83
C GLU A 410 -24.93 -10.87 4.62
N ILE A 411 -24.18 -10.66 3.52
CA ILE A 411 -24.71 -10.07 2.29
C ILE A 411 -25.61 -11.04 1.50
N HIS A 412 -25.48 -12.35 1.76
CA HIS A 412 -26.18 -13.40 0.99
C HIS A 412 -27.21 -14.19 1.80
N GLU A 413 -27.33 -13.89 3.09
CA GLU A 413 -28.45 -14.28 3.95
C GLU A 413 -29.55 -13.22 3.86
#